data_AF-A0A2S7RZF6-F1
#
_entry.id   AF-A0A2S7RZF6-F1
#
_cell.length_a   1.000
_cell.length_b   1.000
_cell.length_c   1.000
_cell.angle_alpha   90.00
_cell.angle_beta   90.00
_cell.angle_gamma   90.00
#
_symmetry.space_group_name_H-M   'P 1'
#
loop_
_entity.id
_entity.type
_entity.pdbx_description
1 polymer ?
#
loop_
_entity_poly.entity_id
_entity_poly.type
_entity_poly.pdbx_seq_one_letter_code
_entity_poly.pdbx_strand_id
1 'polypeptide(L)'
;MHFFPFVDPNRRPQAEIKKMTEELTQKFHAIDPDLTLIHNDNFIDYGPEVFPQLSSIYWDPRVPNHPMEHFVYSEYRLKYQFYTLYCFTPYGEQIDEHYGKVNHSDRKTLQAIDDLILTVIHTYQAKNLSYWKDLFPEEQFQQTIASHYQRTSQMIGEGRKSSRLITFTDPKHRPLAAVEKNTEFLETQLNQLDSRLTVTHDDSFIDFGPSDGHFLVECPYDPEEDDLDDDRRGLSEEEYEICYEDIPLFGCSPYNISFGIHGDFYSKWMLNIDYLDLRERLNNPTLAIIHQYQLDNLYYWRDHYSTEKFQSEALDSKERGLRQIHS
;
A
#
# COMPACT_ATOMS: atom_id res chain seq x y z
N MET A 1 20.05 8.51 -14.95
CA MET A 1 19.50 7.15 -15.13
C MET A 1 20.59 6.13 -14.84
N HIS A 2 20.73 5.78 -13.57
CA HIS A 2 21.10 4.41 -13.23
C HIS A 2 19.82 3.85 -12.63
N PHE A 3 19.09 3.08 -13.43
CA PHE A 3 18.22 2.04 -12.90
C PHE A 3 19.16 1.27 -11.97
N PHE A 4 19.12 1.52 -10.67
CA PHE A 4 19.75 0.61 -9.73
C PHE A 4 18.83 -0.60 -9.81
N PRO A 5 19.23 -1.69 -10.49
CA PRO A 5 18.51 -2.90 -10.21
C PRO A 5 18.85 -3.14 -8.74
N PHE A 6 17.88 -2.98 -7.85
CA PHE A 6 17.91 -3.79 -6.64
C PHE A 6 17.90 -5.23 -7.14
N VAL A 7 19.09 -5.73 -7.47
CA VAL A 7 19.36 -7.16 -7.62
C VAL A 7 19.46 -7.62 -6.18
N ASP A 8 18.31 -7.64 -5.50
CA ASP A 8 18.22 -8.39 -4.27
C ASP A 8 18.45 -9.85 -4.68
N PRO A 9 19.54 -10.49 -4.23
CA PRO A 9 19.81 -11.89 -4.56
C PRO A 9 18.70 -12.82 -4.04
N ASN A 10 17.85 -12.33 -3.12
CA ASN A 10 16.69 -13.03 -2.58
C ASN A 10 15.41 -12.79 -3.40
N ARG A 11 15.47 -12.02 -4.51
CA ARG A 11 14.36 -11.85 -5.44
C ARG A 11 14.41 -12.90 -6.54
N ARG A 12 13.27 -13.49 -6.88
CA ARG A 12 13.19 -14.38 -8.06
C ARG A 12 13.65 -13.69 -9.35
N PRO A 13 14.48 -14.35 -10.19
CA PRO A 13 14.85 -13.81 -11.51
C PRO A 13 13.65 -13.49 -12.41
N GLN A 14 13.65 -12.29 -12.99
CA GLN A 14 12.57 -11.80 -13.88
C GLN A 14 12.33 -12.69 -15.11
N ALA A 15 13.38 -13.31 -15.66
CA ALA A 15 13.24 -14.23 -16.78
C ALA A 15 12.43 -15.49 -16.41
N GLU A 16 12.54 -15.96 -15.17
CA GLU A 16 11.79 -17.11 -14.68
C GLU A 16 10.33 -16.74 -14.43
N ILE A 17 10.06 -15.56 -13.86
CA ILE A 17 8.71 -15.02 -13.71
C ILE A 17 8.02 -14.96 -15.06
N LYS A 18 8.66 -14.35 -16.06
CA LYS A 18 8.09 -14.24 -17.41
C LYS A 18 7.73 -15.60 -18.02
N LYS A 19 8.62 -16.59 -17.89
CA LYS A 19 8.36 -17.96 -18.35
C LYS A 19 7.20 -18.61 -17.60
N MET A 20 7.11 -18.42 -16.28
CA MET A 20 6.00 -18.96 -15.48
C MET A 20 4.67 -18.29 -15.84
N THR A 21 4.65 -16.97 -16.04
CA THR A 21 3.47 -16.24 -16.51
C THR A 21 2.98 -16.79 -17.84
N GLU A 22 3.87 -17.05 -18.80
CA GLU A 22 3.54 -17.67 -20.08
C GLU A 22 2.96 -19.09 -19.91
N GLU A 23 3.59 -19.93 -19.08
CA GLU A 23 3.11 -21.29 -18.76
C GLU A 23 1.72 -21.25 -18.10
N LEU A 24 1.50 -20.35 -17.14
CA LEU A 24 0.23 -20.19 -16.44
C LEU A 24 -0.87 -19.71 -17.37
N THR A 25 -0.57 -18.72 -18.22
CA THR A 25 -1.51 -18.17 -19.19
C THR A 25 -2.01 -19.28 -20.12
N GLN A 26 -1.12 -20.13 -20.62
CA GLN A 26 -1.49 -21.28 -21.45
C GLN A 26 -2.38 -22.28 -20.71
N LYS A 27 -2.09 -22.57 -19.44
CA LYS A 27 -2.90 -23.48 -18.62
C LYS A 27 -4.30 -22.94 -18.37
N PHE A 28 -4.45 -21.65 -18.08
CA PHE A 28 -5.76 -21.04 -17.89
C PHE A 28 -6.56 -20.99 -19.20
N HIS A 29 -5.94 -20.61 -20.33
CA HIS A 29 -6.60 -20.65 -21.64
C HIS A 29 -7.04 -22.07 -22.05
N ALA A 30 -6.35 -23.11 -21.59
CA ALA A 30 -6.75 -24.50 -21.84
C ALA A 30 -7.98 -24.93 -21.03
N ILE A 31 -8.27 -24.27 -19.90
CA ILE A 31 -9.50 -24.45 -19.13
C ILE A 31 -10.64 -23.71 -19.83
N ASP A 32 -10.44 -22.42 -20.09
CA ASP A 32 -11.41 -21.58 -20.79
C ASP A 32 -10.67 -20.41 -21.48
N PRO A 33 -10.89 -20.16 -22.79
CA PRO A 33 -10.21 -19.10 -23.52
C PRO A 33 -10.57 -17.68 -23.07
N ASP A 34 -11.67 -17.49 -22.33
CA ASP A 34 -12.08 -16.19 -21.77
C ASP A 34 -11.35 -15.86 -20.46
N LEU A 35 -10.56 -16.78 -19.92
CA LEU A 35 -9.72 -16.54 -18.75
C LEU A 35 -8.49 -15.71 -19.13
N THR A 36 -8.31 -14.55 -18.52
CA THR A 36 -7.14 -13.70 -18.76
C THR A 36 -6.29 -13.60 -17.50
N LEU A 37 -5.01 -13.96 -17.61
CA LEU A 37 -4.05 -13.80 -16.52
C LEU A 37 -3.30 -12.48 -16.67
N ILE A 38 -3.31 -11.66 -15.62
CA ILE A 38 -2.56 -10.41 -15.53
C ILE A 38 -1.49 -10.58 -14.46
N HIS A 39 -0.22 -10.46 -14.84
CA HIS A 39 0.90 -10.36 -13.90
C HIS A 39 1.05 -8.93 -13.42
N ASN A 40 1.29 -8.74 -12.12
CA ASN A 40 1.62 -7.44 -11.56
C ASN A 40 3.15 -7.30 -11.54
N ASP A 41 3.70 -6.51 -12.45
CA ASP A 41 5.16 -6.35 -12.64
C ASP A 41 5.91 -5.79 -11.41
N ASN A 42 5.16 -5.18 -10.49
CA ASN A 42 5.68 -4.66 -9.23
C ASN A 42 5.65 -5.70 -8.09
N PHE A 43 5.17 -6.92 -8.33
CA PHE A 43 5.30 -8.00 -7.36
C PHE A 43 6.77 -8.42 -7.23
N ILE A 44 7.19 -8.59 -5.99
CA ILE A 44 8.54 -8.99 -5.61
C ILE A 44 8.41 -10.27 -4.79
N ASP A 45 8.76 -11.40 -5.41
CA ASP A 45 8.82 -12.67 -4.70
C ASP A 45 10.13 -12.75 -3.90
N TYR A 46 10.06 -12.38 -2.62
CA TYR A 46 11.16 -12.55 -1.67
C TYR A 46 11.17 -13.96 -1.09
N GLY A 47 12.36 -14.45 -0.75
CA GLY A 47 12.51 -15.70 -0.01
C GLY A 47 11.77 -15.71 1.33
N PRO A 48 11.37 -16.91 1.81
CA PRO A 48 10.60 -17.10 3.04
C PRO A 48 11.31 -16.66 4.33
N GLU A 49 12.62 -16.43 4.31
CA GLU A 49 13.38 -15.87 5.44
C GLU A 49 13.30 -14.34 5.51
N VAL A 50 13.09 -13.70 4.36
CA VAL A 50 13.00 -12.23 4.23
C VAL A 50 11.57 -11.78 4.43
N PHE A 51 10.61 -12.51 3.87
CA PHE A 51 9.19 -12.13 3.90
C PHE A 51 8.61 -11.90 5.32
N PRO A 52 8.92 -12.70 6.35
CA PRO A 52 8.48 -12.44 7.73
C PRO A 52 9.08 -11.19 8.38
N GLN A 53 10.22 -10.71 7.87
CA GLN A 53 10.80 -9.43 8.30
C GLN A 53 10.08 -8.26 7.62
N LEU A 54 9.55 -8.51 6.41
CA LEU A 54 8.77 -7.57 5.65
C LEU A 54 7.27 -7.70 5.93
N SER A 55 6.82 -8.67 6.74
CA SER A 55 5.41 -8.95 6.99
C SER A 55 4.77 -7.99 7.99
N SER A 56 5.30 -6.80 8.19
CA SER A 56 4.57 -5.65 8.70
C SER A 56 4.22 -4.67 7.58
N ILE A 57 4.82 -4.87 6.40
CA ILE A 57 4.86 -3.99 5.23
C ILE A 57 4.22 -4.66 4.01
N TYR A 58 4.06 -5.98 4.01
CA TYR A 58 3.42 -6.73 2.92
C TYR A 58 2.37 -7.68 3.46
N TRP A 59 1.31 -7.89 2.68
CA TRP A 59 0.39 -8.97 2.96
C TRP A 59 1.11 -10.33 2.96
N ASP A 60 1.22 -10.93 4.14
CA ASP A 60 1.59 -12.33 4.32
C ASP A 60 0.36 -13.14 4.75
N PRO A 61 -0.16 -14.05 3.91
CA PRO A 61 -1.28 -14.92 4.30
C PRO A 61 -0.97 -15.83 5.51
N ARG A 62 0.31 -15.93 5.91
CA ARG A 62 0.78 -16.70 7.07
C ARG A 62 0.77 -15.89 8.37
N VAL A 63 0.64 -14.56 8.31
CA VAL A 63 0.59 -13.68 9.49
C VAL A 63 -0.87 -13.33 9.79
N PRO A 64 -1.45 -13.84 10.90
CA PRO A 64 -2.82 -13.51 11.28
C PRO A 64 -2.98 -12.02 11.64
N ASN A 65 -4.09 -11.40 11.25
CA ASN A 65 -4.44 -9.99 11.56
C ASN A 65 -3.38 -8.99 11.04
N HIS A 66 -2.85 -9.22 9.84
CA HIS A 66 -1.87 -8.33 9.24
C HIS A 66 -2.52 -6.96 8.93
N PRO A 67 -1.88 -5.81 9.24
CA PRO A 67 -2.46 -4.48 8.96
C PRO A 67 -2.84 -4.29 7.48
N MET A 68 -2.11 -4.96 6.59
CA MET A 68 -2.38 -4.98 5.16
C MET A 68 -3.11 -6.24 4.66
N GLU A 69 -3.82 -6.98 5.51
CA GLU A 69 -4.51 -8.22 5.10
C GLU A 69 -5.57 -8.05 4.01
N HIS A 70 -6.02 -6.81 3.86
CA HIS A 70 -7.00 -6.35 2.89
C HIS A 70 -6.34 -5.84 1.60
N PHE A 71 -5.07 -5.39 1.65
CA PHE A 71 -4.35 -4.89 0.48
C PHE A 71 -3.85 -6.03 -0.39
N VAL A 72 -4.27 -6.04 -1.65
CA VAL A 72 -3.95 -7.15 -2.56
C VAL A 72 -2.55 -6.97 -3.16
N TYR A 73 -1.57 -7.50 -2.45
CA TYR A 73 -0.25 -7.80 -3.00
C TYR A 73 -0.32 -9.12 -3.79
N SER A 74 -0.97 -9.14 -4.96
CA SER A 74 -1.02 -10.34 -5.80
C SER A 74 0.09 -10.34 -6.85
N GLU A 75 0.72 -11.51 -7.07
CA GLU A 75 1.58 -11.70 -8.25
C GLU A 75 0.71 -11.72 -9.51
N TYR A 76 -0.46 -12.36 -9.40
CA TYR A 76 -1.38 -12.54 -10.51
C TYR A 76 -2.81 -12.16 -10.16
N ARG A 77 -3.48 -11.60 -11.15
CA ARG A 77 -4.93 -11.43 -11.21
C ARG A 77 -5.46 -12.28 -12.35
N LEU A 78 -6.27 -13.29 -12.02
CA LEU A 78 -7.00 -14.07 -13.00
C LEU A 78 -8.37 -13.43 -13.20
N LYS A 79 -8.70 -13.11 -14.45
CA LYS A 79 -9.98 -12.55 -14.86
C LYS A 79 -10.77 -13.54 -15.69
N TYR A 80 -12.09 -13.42 -15.66
CA TYR A 80 -12.99 -14.00 -16.66
C TYR A 80 -13.74 -12.86 -17.32
N GLN A 81 -13.51 -12.67 -18.61
CA GLN A 81 -13.95 -11.47 -19.31
C GLN A 81 -13.44 -10.19 -18.61
N PHE A 82 -14.34 -9.38 -18.04
CA PHE A 82 -14.00 -8.09 -17.43
C PHE A 82 -13.73 -8.14 -15.93
N TYR A 83 -14.10 -9.25 -15.29
CA TYR A 83 -14.15 -9.33 -13.83
C TYR A 83 -12.98 -10.13 -13.27
N THR A 84 -12.48 -9.71 -12.11
CA THR A 84 -11.43 -10.44 -11.39
C THR A 84 -12.06 -11.63 -10.66
N LEU A 85 -11.52 -12.83 -10.92
CA LEU A 85 -11.92 -14.06 -10.27
C LEU A 85 -11.06 -14.32 -9.03
N TYR A 86 -9.76 -14.36 -9.25
CA TYR A 86 -8.76 -14.70 -8.23
C TYR A 86 -7.63 -13.69 -8.24
N CYS A 87 -7.19 -13.35 -7.05
CA CYS A 87 -5.87 -12.77 -6.81
C CYS A 87 -5.02 -13.83 -6.13
N PHE A 88 -3.83 -14.10 -6.65
CA PHE A 88 -2.97 -15.09 -6.04
C PHE A 88 -1.50 -14.71 -6.09
N THR A 89 -0.78 -15.27 -5.12
CA THR A 89 0.66 -15.17 -4.91
C THR A 89 1.23 -16.59 -4.84
N PRO A 90 2.56 -16.74 -4.78
CA PRO A 90 3.21 -17.96 -4.34
C PRO A 90 2.65 -18.61 -3.06
N TYR A 91 2.07 -17.80 -2.18
CA TYR A 91 1.80 -18.17 -0.79
C TYR A 91 0.31 -18.36 -0.52
N GLY A 92 -0.54 -17.76 -1.35
CA GLY A 92 -1.96 -17.58 -1.06
C GLY A 92 -2.78 -17.29 -2.30
N GLU A 93 -4.09 -17.51 -2.18
CA GLU A 93 -5.08 -17.02 -3.13
C GLU A 93 -6.27 -16.44 -2.36
N GLN A 94 -6.85 -15.39 -2.93
CA GLN A 94 -8.06 -14.73 -2.45
C GLN A 94 -9.05 -14.59 -3.60
N ILE A 95 -10.33 -14.53 -3.25
CA ILE A 95 -11.44 -14.39 -4.20
C ILE A 95 -11.96 -12.96 -4.11
N ASP A 96 -12.23 -12.36 -5.26
CA ASP A 96 -12.93 -11.07 -5.34
C ASP A 96 -14.37 -11.22 -4.81
N GLU A 97 -14.75 -10.48 -3.77
CA GLU A 97 -16.09 -10.58 -3.16
C GLU A 97 -17.22 -10.21 -4.13
N HIS A 98 -16.96 -9.49 -5.24
CA HIS A 98 -17.97 -9.22 -6.26
C HIS A 98 -18.62 -10.50 -6.81
N TYR A 99 -17.94 -11.65 -6.76
CA TYR A 99 -18.52 -12.94 -7.18
C TYR A 99 -19.25 -13.70 -6.07
N GLY A 100 -19.07 -13.30 -4.81
CA GLY A 100 -19.80 -13.87 -3.68
C GLY A 100 -21.27 -13.46 -3.61
N LYS A 101 -21.63 -12.30 -4.21
CA LYS A 101 -22.94 -11.63 -4.00
C LYS A 101 -23.87 -11.58 -5.22
N VAL A 102 -23.43 -11.89 -6.45
CA VAL A 102 -24.24 -11.61 -7.65
C VAL A 102 -24.79 -12.86 -8.36
N ASN A 103 -26.11 -12.86 -8.60
CA ASN A 103 -26.84 -13.88 -9.39
C ASN A 103 -26.60 -13.67 -10.90
N HIS A 104 -25.41 -14.01 -11.40
CA HIS A 104 -25.12 -14.01 -12.84
C HIS A 104 -25.34 -15.39 -13.48
N SER A 105 -25.80 -15.41 -14.74
CA SER A 105 -25.95 -16.61 -15.59
C SER A 105 -24.66 -17.42 -15.73
N ASP A 106 -23.52 -16.73 -15.67
CA ASP A 106 -22.18 -17.29 -15.90
C ASP A 106 -21.67 -18.09 -14.70
N ARG A 107 -22.36 -18.02 -13.57
CA ARG A 107 -22.02 -18.72 -12.32
C ARG A 107 -21.95 -20.23 -12.50
N LYS A 108 -22.79 -20.82 -13.36
CA LYS A 108 -22.75 -22.28 -13.62
C LYS A 108 -21.49 -22.70 -14.36
N THR A 109 -21.05 -21.88 -15.33
CA THR A 109 -19.82 -22.12 -16.08
C THR A 109 -18.61 -21.98 -15.17
N LEU A 110 -18.55 -20.87 -14.40
CA LEU A 110 -17.49 -20.63 -13.42
C LEU A 110 -17.42 -21.75 -12.36
N GLN A 111 -18.56 -22.18 -11.84
CA GLN A 111 -18.63 -23.30 -10.89
C GLN A 111 -18.10 -24.62 -11.47
N ALA A 112 -18.29 -24.85 -12.77
CA ALA A 112 -17.82 -26.07 -13.43
C ALA A 112 -16.30 -26.09 -13.64
N ILE A 113 -15.66 -24.91 -13.68
CA ILE A 113 -14.22 -24.77 -13.92
C ILE A 113 -13.42 -24.37 -12.67
N ASP A 114 -14.08 -24.07 -11.55
CA ASP A 114 -13.46 -23.55 -10.33
C ASP A 114 -12.36 -24.47 -9.77
N ASP A 115 -12.65 -25.76 -9.62
CA ASP A 115 -11.67 -26.74 -9.13
C ASP A 115 -10.47 -26.89 -10.08
N LEU A 116 -10.68 -26.70 -11.39
CA LEU A 116 -9.60 -26.73 -12.38
C LEU A 116 -8.71 -25.48 -12.24
N ILE A 117 -9.32 -24.31 -12.04
CA ILE A 117 -8.60 -23.05 -11.79
C ILE A 117 -7.74 -23.18 -10.52
N LEU A 118 -8.34 -23.63 -9.41
CA LEU A 118 -7.63 -23.84 -8.14
C LEU A 118 -6.48 -24.84 -8.28
N THR A 119 -6.70 -25.94 -9.01
CA THR A 119 -5.63 -26.92 -9.27
C THR A 119 -4.42 -26.28 -9.97
N VAL A 120 -4.65 -25.39 -10.94
CA VAL A 120 -3.57 -24.67 -11.63
C VAL A 120 -2.85 -23.72 -10.65
N ILE A 121 -3.59 -22.96 -9.85
CA ILE A 121 -3.04 -22.03 -8.84
C ILE A 121 -2.19 -22.80 -7.81
N HIS A 122 -2.72 -23.85 -7.20
CA HIS A 122 -2.01 -24.64 -6.18
C HIS A 122 -0.78 -25.35 -6.75
N THR A 123 -0.86 -25.84 -8.00
CA THR A 123 0.30 -26.41 -8.68
C THR A 123 1.40 -25.37 -8.91
N TYR A 124 1.02 -24.15 -9.27
CA TYR A 124 1.97 -23.05 -9.36
C TYR A 124 2.60 -22.76 -8.00
N GLN A 125 1.82 -22.63 -6.93
CA GLN A 125 2.32 -22.34 -5.58
C GLN A 125 3.28 -23.43 -5.07
N ALA A 126 2.95 -24.71 -5.29
CA ALA A 126 3.83 -25.83 -4.94
C ALA A 126 5.14 -25.83 -5.74
N LYS A 127 5.08 -25.55 -7.05
CA LYS A 127 6.26 -25.38 -7.91
C LYS A 127 7.08 -24.17 -7.47
N ASN A 128 6.41 -23.10 -7.03
CA ASN A 128 7.02 -21.88 -6.54
C ASN A 128 7.85 -22.14 -5.29
N LEU A 129 7.28 -22.88 -4.33
CA LEU A 129 7.98 -23.24 -3.10
C LEU A 129 9.26 -24.02 -3.37
N SER A 130 9.31 -24.78 -4.46
CA SER A 130 10.50 -25.57 -4.85
C SER A 130 11.73 -24.71 -5.16
N TYR A 131 11.56 -23.44 -5.53
CA TYR A 131 12.68 -22.49 -5.63
C TYR A 131 13.37 -22.24 -4.28
N TRP A 132 12.61 -22.36 -3.20
CA TRP A 132 13.05 -22.09 -1.83
C TRP A 132 13.29 -23.37 -1.03
N LYS A 133 13.27 -24.56 -1.67
CA LYS A 133 13.35 -25.87 -1.00
C LYS A 133 14.56 -26.00 -0.06
N ASP A 134 15.68 -25.38 -0.42
CA ASP A 134 16.94 -25.50 0.31
C ASP A 134 16.91 -24.73 1.64
N LEU A 135 15.89 -23.87 1.84
CA LEU A 135 15.66 -23.11 3.07
C LEU A 135 14.82 -23.89 4.10
N PHE A 136 14.27 -25.06 3.73
CA PHE A 136 13.39 -25.83 4.58
C PHE A 136 13.97 -27.23 4.87
N PRO A 137 13.80 -27.75 6.10
CA PRO A 137 13.87 -29.18 6.33
C PRO A 137 12.85 -29.92 5.44
N GLU A 138 13.24 -31.05 4.86
CA GLU A 138 12.41 -31.82 3.91
C GLU A 138 10.98 -32.07 4.43
N GLU A 139 10.84 -32.41 5.72
CA GLU A 139 9.53 -32.67 6.33
C GLU A 139 8.64 -31.42 6.35
N GLN A 140 9.20 -30.25 6.67
CA GLN A 140 8.48 -28.97 6.66
C GLN A 140 8.12 -28.54 5.23
N PHE A 141 9.02 -28.80 4.27
CA PHE A 141 8.78 -28.53 2.85
C PHE A 141 7.60 -29.35 2.32
N GLN A 142 7.58 -30.67 2.60
CA GLN A 142 6.49 -31.55 2.17
C GLN A 142 5.15 -31.20 2.84
N GLN A 143 5.16 -30.85 4.13
CA GLN A 143 3.96 -30.38 4.82
C GLN A 143 3.41 -29.08 4.21
N THR A 144 4.29 -28.15 3.83
CA THR A 144 3.88 -26.87 3.21
C THR A 144 3.33 -27.07 1.81
N ILE A 145 3.92 -27.96 1.00
CA ILE A 145 3.34 -28.35 -0.29
C ILE A 145 1.95 -28.97 -0.10
N ALA A 146 1.81 -29.90 0.85
CA ALA A 146 0.55 -30.57 1.11
C ALA A 146 -0.54 -29.58 1.55
N SER A 147 -0.19 -28.57 2.36
CA SER A 147 -1.14 -27.56 2.82
C SER A 147 -1.69 -26.70 1.67
N HIS A 148 -0.91 -26.47 0.61
CA HIS A 148 -1.39 -25.74 -0.56
C HIS A 148 -2.57 -26.45 -1.24
N TYR A 149 -2.48 -27.76 -1.43
CA TYR A 149 -3.55 -28.56 -2.04
C TYR A 149 -4.75 -28.82 -1.11
N GLN A 150 -4.62 -28.52 0.18
CA GLN A 150 -5.71 -28.68 1.16
C GLN A 150 -6.55 -27.40 1.32
N ARG A 151 -6.14 -26.27 0.75
CA ARG A 151 -6.86 -24.99 0.86
C ARG A 151 -8.13 -25.01 0.01
N THR A 152 -9.27 -24.72 0.64
CA THR A 152 -10.58 -24.66 -0.01
C THR A 152 -10.98 -23.19 -0.24
N SER A 153 -10.31 -22.54 -1.18
CA SER A 153 -10.61 -21.16 -1.59
C SER A 153 -11.63 -21.14 -2.73
N GLN A 154 -12.77 -21.83 -2.58
CA GLN A 154 -13.77 -21.98 -3.65
C GLN A 154 -14.60 -20.71 -3.84
N MET A 155 -14.86 -20.34 -5.10
CA MET A 155 -15.63 -19.13 -5.45
C MET A 155 -17.07 -19.18 -4.94
N ILE A 156 -17.61 -20.39 -4.77
CA ILE A 156 -18.95 -20.65 -4.25
C ILE A 156 -18.83 -21.42 -2.94
N GLY A 157 -19.20 -20.76 -1.84
CA GLY A 157 -19.15 -21.35 -0.49
C GLY A 157 -18.39 -20.46 0.49
N GLU A 158 -17.69 -21.09 1.44
CA GLU A 158 -16.93 -20.49 2.54
C GLU A 158 -15.51 -20.03 2.15
N GLY A 159 -15.32 -19.55 0.91
CA GLY A 159 -14.04 -18.95 0.51
C GLY A 159 -13.77 -17.65 1.28
N ARG A 160 -12.49 -17.34 1.56
CA ARG A 160 -12.08 -16.00 2.04
C ARG A 160 -12.30 -14.99 0.91
N LYS A 161 -13.32 -14.14 1.08
CA LYS A 161 -13.71 -13.09 0.14
C LYS A 161 -13.11 -11.77 0.63
N SER A 162 -12.55 -10.98 -0.27
CA SER A 162 -12.10 -9.61 0.03
C SER A 162 -13.01 -8.59 -0.66
N SER A 163 -13.45 -7.59 0.10
CA SER A 163 -14.51 -6.63 -0.24
C SER A 163 -14.17 -5.76 -1.45
N ARG A 164 -12.89 -5.42 -1.61
CA ARG A 164 -12.34 -4.73 -2.79
C ARG A 164 -10.90 -5.16 -3.01
N LEU A 165 -10.58 -5.55 -4.25
CA LEU A 165 -9.20 -5.84 -4.62
C LEU A 165 -8.50 -4.56 -5.09
N ILE A 166 -8.08 -3.70 -4.16
CA ILE A 166 -7.26 -2.53 -4.53
C ILE A 166 -5.86 -3.04 -4.87
N THR A 167 -5.42 -2.78 -6.10
CA THR A 167 -4.12 -3.23 -6.60
C THR A 167 -3.05 -2.26 -6.11
N PHE A 168 -2.76 -2.30 -4.82
CA PHE A 168 -1.61 -1.57 -4.31
C PHE A 168 -0.35 -2.27 -4.82
N THR A 169 0.41 -1.54 -5.64
CA THR A 169 1.81 -1.87 -5.82
C THR A 169 2.49 -1.85 -4.46
N ASP A 170 3.53 -2.66 -4.30
CA ASP A 170 4.46 -2.62 -3.17
C ASP A 170 4.49 -1.24 -2.47
N PRO A 171 4.02 -1.11 -1.20
CA PRO A 171 4.08 0.16 -0.50
C PRO A 171 5.51 0.64 -0.49
N LYS A 172 5.77 1.76 -1.17
CA LYS A 172 7.14 2.19 -1.39
C LYS A 172 7.66 2.90 -0.15
N HIS A 173 8.10 2.14 0.85
CA HIS A 173 8.71 2.74 2.02
C HIS A 173 9.91 3.58 1.61
N ARG A 174 9.91 4.84 2.07
CA ARG A 174 11.14 5.62 2.13
C ARG A 174 12.15 4.87 3.00
N PRO A 175 13.43 4.79 2.61
CA PRO A 175 14.47 4.29 3.47
C PRO A 175 14.41 4.97 4.83
N LEU A 176 14.62 4.20 5.90
CA LEU A 176 14.61 4.73 7.27
C LEU A 176 15.47 6.00 7.40
N ALA A 177 16.67 5.99 6.81
CA ALA A 177 17.56 7.16 6.82
C ALA A 177 16.97 8.43 6.16
N ALA A 178 16.08 8.28 5.18
CA ALA A 178 15.37 9.42 4.57
C ALA A 178 14.27 9.94 5.49
N VAL A 179 13.54 9.04 6.16
CA VAL A 179 12.52 9.38 7.16
C VAL A 179 13.18 10.08 8.35
N GLU A 180 14.22 9.49 8.96
CA GLU A 180 14.97 10.06 10.08
C GLU A 180 15.50 11.47 9.77
N LYS A 181 15.99 11.69 8.53
CA LYS A 181 16.46 13.01 8.09
C LYS A 181 15.33 14.03 8.01
N ASN A 182 14.15 13.64 7.55
CA ASN A 182 12.97 14.51 7.50
C ASN A 182 12.45 14.82 8.91
N THR A 183 12.44 13.82 9.79
CA THR A 183 12.09 14.01 11.20
C THR A 183 13.05 14.99 11.88
N GLU A 184 14.37 14.80 11.73
CA GLU A 184 15.39 15.70 12.27
C GLU A 184 15.23 17.14 11.73
N PHE A 185 14.92 17.28 10.44
CA PHE A 185 14.63 18.57 9.83
C PHE A 185 13.43 19.26 10.50
N LEU A 186 12.30 18.56 10.61
CA LEU A 186 11.09 19.11 11.24
C LEU A 186 11.35 19.50 12.69
N GLU A 187 11.91 18.60 13.49
CA GLU A 187 12.27 18.85 14.90
C GLU A 187 13.16 20.08 15.05
N THR A 188 14.21 20.17 14.22
CA THR A 188 15.17 21.26 14.29
C THR A 188 14.54 22.59 13.91
N GLN A 189 13.81 22.64 12.79
CA GLN A 189 13.22 23.89 12.30
C GLN A 189 12.08 24.38 13.21
N LEU A 190 11.24 23.47 13.71
CA LEU A 190 10.16 23.82 14.62
C LEU A 190 10.70 24.32 15.97
N ASN A 191 11.70 23.65 16.55
CA ASN A 191 12.33 24.09 17.80
C ASN A 191 13.08 25.43 17.65
N GLN A 192 13.67 25.71 16.48
CA GLN A 192 14.26 27.02 16.18
C GLN A 192 13.21 28.13 16.06
N LEU A 193 12.02 27.79 15.57
CA LEU A 193 10.89 28.72 15.44
C LEU A 193 10.28 29.06 16.81
N ASP A 194 9.97 28.04 17.62
CA ASP A 194 9.50 28.17 19.00
C ASP A 194 9.76 26.87 19.76
N SER A 195 10.45 26.92 20.90
CA SER A 195 10.85 25.72 21.65
C SER A 195 9.68 24.93 22.28
N ARG A 196 8.46 25.44 22.17
CA ARG A 196 7.23 24.76 22.60
C ARG A 196 6.57 23.97 21.47
N LEU A 197 7.02 24.14 20.24
CA LEU A 197 6.59 23.31 19.13
C LEU A 197 7.27 21.95 19.22
N THR A 198 6.47 20.89 19.17
CA THR A 198 6.94 19.51 19.14
C THR A 198 6.39 18.82 17.90
N VAL A 199 7.08 17.78 17.45
CA VAL A 199 6.62 16.93 16.35
C VAL A 199 6.69 15.48 16.81
N THR A 200 5.66 14.71 16.48
CA THR A 200 5.58 13.26 16.73
C THR A 200 5.47 12.56 15.38
N HIS A 201 6.32 11.57 15.15
CA HIS A 201 6.24 10.70 13.97
C HIS A 201 5.30 9.52 14.23
N ASP A 202 4.44 9.21 13.27
CA ASP A 202 3.66 7.97 13.27
C ASP A 202 4.40 6.85 12.53
N ASP A 203 4.97 5.93 13.30
CA ASP A 203 5.71 4.77 12.75
C ASP A 203 4.84 3.82 11.92
N SER A 204 3.51 3.94 11.99
CA SER A 204 2.57 3.16 11.17
C SER A 204 2.28 3.78 9.81
N PHE A 205 2.71 5.02 9.56
CA PHE A 205 2.47 5.70 8.29
C PHE A 205 3.20 5.01 7.13
N ILE A 206 2.49 4.83 6.02
CA ILE A 206 3.01 4.20 4.80
C ILE A 206 2.99 5.22 3.66
N ASP A 207 4.17 5.54 3.12
CA ASP A 207 4.28 6.34 1.90
C ASP A 207 4.13 5.41 0.68
N PHE A 208 2.97 5.45 0.01
CA PHE A 208 2.72 4.66 -1.21
C PHE A 208 3.36 5.28 -2.47
N GLY A 209 4.01 6.43 -2.33
CA GLY A 209 4.54 7.24 -3.42
C GLY A 209 3.45 8.12 -4.06
N PRO A 210 3.85 8.98 -5.04
CA PRO A 210 3.03 10.10 -5.48
C PRO A 210 1.62 9.78 -5.97
N SER A 211 1.46 8.77 -6.82
CA SER A 211 0.16 8.49 -7.46
C SER A 211 -0.86 8.01 -6.44
N ASP A 212 -0.47 7.01 -5.63
CA ASP A 212 -1.36 6.36 -4.68
C ASP A 212 -1.51 7.22 -3.42
N GLY A 213 -0.45 7.89 -2.97
CA GLY A 213 -0.49 8.83 -1.85
C GLY A 213 -1.42 10.01 -2.09
N HIS A 214 -1.39 10.64 -3.28
CA HIS A 214 -2.36 11.69 -3.63
C HIS A 214 -3.79 11.16 -3.70
N PHE A 215 -4.00 9.96 -4.26
CA PHE A 215 -5.32 9.35 -4.30
C PHE A 215 -5.90 9.11 -2.90
N LEU A 216 -5.10 8.57 -1.98
CA LEU A 216 -5.52 8.31 -0.60
C LEU A 216 -5.90 9.59 0.15
N VAL A 217 -5.20 10.69 -0.13
CA VAL A 217 -5.53 12.01 0.44
C VAL A 217 -6.79 12.61 -0.18
N GLU A 218 -7.01 12.42 -1.47
CA GLU A 218 -8.22 12.91 -2.15
C GLU A 218 -9.46 12.07 -1.81
N CYS A 219 -9.27 10.82 -1.40
CA CYS A 219 -10.31 9.86 -1.08
C CYS A 219 -10.00 9.16 0.26
N PRO A 220 -10.00 9.91 1.40
CA PRO A 220 -9.75 9.32 2.71
C PRO A 220 -10.81 8.28 3.06
N TYR A 221 -10.51 7.41 4.01
CA TYR A 221 -11.47 6.44 4.52
C TYR A 221 -12.50 7.15 5.40
N ASP A 222 -13.78 7.04 5.05
CA ASP A 222 -14.87 7.57 5.87
C ASP A 222 -15.56 6.43 6.64
N PRO A 223 -15.40 6.34 7.97
CA PRO A 223 -16.02 5.27 8.75
C PRO A 223 -17.55 5.30 8.76
N GLU A 224 -18.19 6.40 8.36
CA GLU A 224 -19.65 6.51 8.24
C GLU A 224 -20.17 6.04 6.87
N GLU A 225 -19.37 6.20 5.80
CA GLU A 225 -19.77 5.92 4.42
C GLU A 225 -19.13 4.64 3.83
N ASP A 226 -17.91 4.30 4.25
CA ASP A 226 -17.14 3.20 3.72
C ASP A 226 -17.36 1.88 4.48
N ASP A 227 -17.21 0.77 3.78
CA ASP A 227 -17.39 -0.56 4.35
C ASP A 227 -16.39 -0.84 5.48
N LEU A 228 -16.81 -1.61 6.48
CA LEU A 228 -15.92 -2.02 7.59
C LEU A 228 -14.72 -2.86 7.13
N ASP A 229 -14.82 -3.46 5.96
CA ASP A 229 -13.79 -4.31 5.36
C ASP A 229 -13.02 -3.55 4.25
N ASP A 230 -13.15 -2.22 4.14
CA ASP A 230 -12.37 -1.43 3.17
C ASP A 230 -10.89 -1.43 3.55
N ASP A 231 -10.03 -1.73 2.57
CA ASP A 231 -8.59 -1.85 2.78
C ASP A 231 -7.98 -0.60 3.42
N ARG A 232 -8.50 0.59 3.14
CA ARG A 232 -7.96 1.86 3.69
C ARG A 232 -8.16 1.98 5.19
N ARG A 233 -9.05 1.17 5.78
CA ARG A 233 -9.37 1.22 7.20
C ARG A 233 -8.14 0.95 8.06
N GLY A 234 -7.80 1.89 8.93
CA GLY A 234 -6.69 1.76 9.86
C GLY A 234 -5.33 2.18 9.28
N LEU A 235 -5.28 2.65 8.03
CA LEU A 235 -4.13 3.39 7.56
C LEU A 235 -4.09 4.76 8.25
N SER A 236 -2.89 5.19 8.63
CA SER A 236 -2.67 6.55 9.06
C SER A 236 -2.69 7.50 7.86
N GLU A 237 -3.43 8.60 7.98
CA GLU A 237 -3.51 9.65 6.94
C GLU A 237 -2.32 10.63 7.02
N GLU A 238 -1.63 10.64 8.16
CA GLU A 238 -0.63 11.63 8.53
C GLU A 238 0.66 10.94 8.97
N GLU A 239 1.79 11.47 8.53
CA GLU A 239 3.11 10.99 8.96
C GLU A 239 3.55 11.68 10.26
N TYR A 240 3.18 12.95 10.43
CA TYR A 240 3.59 13.76 11.56
C TYR A 240 2.42 14.53 12.17
N GLU A 241 2.39 14.57 13.49
CA GLU A 241 1.57 15.51 14.26
C GLU A 241 2.47 16.60 14.86
N ILE A 242 2.15 17.86 14.62
CA ILE A 242 2.85 19.04 15.16
C ILE A 242 1.99 19.68 16.24
N CYS A 243 2.52 19.77 17.44
CA CYS A 243 1.83 20.29 18.63
C CYS A 243 2.50 21.56 19.16
N TYR A 244 1.73 22.37 19.89
CA TYR A 244 2.23 23.45 20.72
C TYR A 244 1.79 23.21 22.16
N GLU A 245 2.74 22.97 23.07
CA GLU A 245 2.46 22.60 24.47
C GLU A 245 1.43 21.45 24.55
N ASP A 246 1.66 20.37 23.78
CA ASP A 246 0.80 19.18 23.67
C ASP A 246 -0.58 19.41 23.00
N ILE A 247 -0.87 20.61 22.49
CA ILE A 247 -2.09 20.89 21.73
C ILE A 247 -1.80 20.70 20.23
N PRO A 248 -2.47 19.77 19.53
CA PRO A 248 -2.27 19.57 18.09
C PRO A 248 -2.57 20.83 17.29
N LEU A 249 -1.62 21.28 16.48
CA LEU A 249 -1.79 22.42 15.58
C LEU A 249 -2.00 21.96 14.14
N PHE A 250 -1.17 21.02 13.69
CA PHE A 250 -1.18 20.52 12.32
C PHE A 250 -0.90 19.03 12.31
N GLY A 251 -1.59 18.31 11.45
CA GLY A 251 -1.14 17.03 10.95
C GLY A 251 -0.56 17.19 9.57
N CYS A 252 0.44 16.40 9.19
CA CYS A 252 0.93 16.43 7.82
C CYS A 252 1.44 15.07 7.34
N SER A 253 1.28 14.88 6.04
CA SER A 253 1.91 13.81 5.26
C SER A 253 2.63 14.45 4.07
N PRO A 254 3.34 13.67 3.24
CA PRO A 254 3.95 14.24 2.06
C PRO A 254 2.95 14.82 1.05
N TYR A 255 1.69 14.44 1.18
CA TYR A 255 0.62 14.71 0.21
C TYR A 255 -0.50 15.59 0.76
N ASN A 256 -0.59 15.76 2.09
CA ASN A 256 -1.64 16.54 2.74
C ASN A 256 -1.15 17.33 3.96
N ILE A 257 -1.96 18.31 4.38
CA ILE A 257 -1.87 19.02 5.65
C ILE A 257 -3.27 19.06 6.25
N SER A 258 -3.40 18.66 7.50
CA SER A 258 -4.60 18.85 8.31
C SER A 258 -4.36 19.93 9.38
N PHE A 259 -5.44 20.39 10.00
CA PHE A 259 -5.39 21.46 10.99
C PHE A 259 -6.08 21.00 12.27
N GLY A 260 -5.41 21.16 13.40
CA GLY A 260 -5.97 20.90 14.71
C GLY A 260 -7.14 21.83 15.01
N ILE A 261 -8.24 21.28 15.52
CA ILE A 261 -9.46 22.02 15.85
C ILE A 261 -9.69 22.07 17.36
N HIS A 262 -10.13 23.24 17.82
CA HIS A 262 -10.69 23.45 19.15
C HIS A 262 -12.21 23.44 19.08
N GLY A 263 -12.85 22.71 20.01
CA GLY A 263 -14.30 22.61 20.11
C GLY A 263 -14.87 21.43 19.33
N ASP A 264 -16.17 21.44 19.11
CA ASP A 264 -16.90 20.39 18.42
C ASP A 264 -17.27 20.85 17.00
N PHE A 265 -16.89 20.04 16.02
CA PHE A 265 -17.06 20.30 14.59
C PHE A 265 -18.53 20.59 14.22
N TYR A 266 -19.50 19.96 14.89
CA TYR A 266 -20.93 20.08 14.56
C TYR A 266 -21.65 21.23 15.27
N SER A 267 -20.99 21.94 16.18
CA SER A 267 -21.60 23.02 16.95
C SER A 267 -20.86 24.35 16.78
N LYS A 268 -19.66 24.47 17.36
CA LYS A 268 -18.76 25.61 17.18
C LYS A 268 -17.33 25.11 17.30
N TRP A 269 -16.58 25.27 16.21
CA TRP A 269 -15.16 24.95 16.15
C TRP A 269 -14.36 26.18 15.70
N MET A 270 -13.08 26.18 16.05
CA MET A 270 -12.08 27.09 15.50
C MET A 270 -10.74 26.37 15.42
N LEU A 271 -9.81 26.84 14.58
CA LEU A 271 -8.48 26.23 14.52
C LEU A 271 -7.75 26.43 15.85
N ASN A 272 -7.02 25.42 16.33
CA ASN A 272 -6.21 25.53 17.55
C ASN A 272 -5.22 26.71 17.45
N ILE A 273 -4.72 27.00 16.25
CA ILE A 273 -3.83 28.13 16.02
C ILE A 273 -4.50 29.50 16.23
N ASP A 274 -5.79 29.62 15.91
CA ASP A 274 -6.58 30.82 16.16
C ASP A 274 -7.02 30.87 17.63
N TYR A 275 -7.40 29.74 18.21
CA TYR A 275 -7.79 29.62 19.63
C TYR A 275 -6.67 30.07 20.58
N LEU A 276 -5.43 29.70 20.25
CA LEU A 276 -4.24 30.02 21.04
C LEU A 276 -3.64 31.39 20.71
N ASP A 277 -4.25 32.17 19.81
CA ASP A 277 -3.74 33.47 19.35
C ASP A 277 -2.31 33.38 18.78
N LEU A 278 -2.02 32.28 18.08
CA LEU A 278 -0.71 31.96 17.51
C LEU A 278 -0.60 32.33 16.03
N ARG A 279 -1.72 32.73 15.41
CA ARG A 279 -1.83 32.91 13.96
C ARG A 279 -0.75 33.81 13.37
N GLU A 280 -0.55 35.00 13.93
CA GLU A 280 0.44 35.95 13.43
C GLU A 280 1.89 35.50 13.65
N ARG A 281 2.15 34.74 14.73
CA ARG A 281 3.51 34.36 15.12
C ARG A 281 3.97 33.06 14.46
N LEU A 282 3.10 32.05 14.41
CA LEU A 282 3.50 30.67 14.14
C LEU A 282 2.84 30.05 12.92
N ASN A 283 1.67 30.51 12.46
CA ASN A 283 0.94 29.82 11.39
C ASN A 283 1.76 29.71 10.10
N ASN A 284 2.12 30.86 9.55
CA ASN A 284 2.77 30.89 8.25
C ASN A 284 4.20 30.32 8.28
N PRO A 285 5.04 30.61 9.29
CA PRO A 285 6.35 29.97 9.40
C PRO A 285 6.26 28.45 9.56
N THR A 286 5.29 27.94 10.33
CA THR A 286 5.10 26.49 10.50
C THR A 286 4.67 25.84 9.19
N LEU A 287 3.71 26.44 8.47
CA LEU A 287 3.30 25.96 7.14
C LEU A 287 4.44 25.97 6.13
N ALA A 288 5.33 26.97 6.18
CA ALA A 288 6.51 27.01 5.31
C ALA A 288 7.48 25.85 5.59
N ILE A 289 7.66 25.48 6.87
CA ILE A 289 8.47 24.32 7.27
C ILE A 289 7.84 23.02 6.76
N ILE A 290 6.51 22.84 6.93
CA ILE A 290 5.79 21.67 6.42
C ILE A 290 5.92 21.55 4.90
N HIS A 291 5.72 22.66 4.16
CA HIS A 291 5.87 22.65 2.71
C HIS A 291 7.30 22.35 2.24
N GLN A 292 8.32 22.73 3.01
CA GLN A 292 9.70 22.37 2.71
C GLN A 292 9.91 20.85 2.88
N TYR A 293 9.35 20.25 3.93
CA TYR A 293 9.34 18.78 4.09
C TYR A 293 8.64 18.07 2.92
N GLN A 294 7.46 18.56 2.51
CA GLN A 294 6.74 18.00 1.35
C GLN A 294 7.55 18.11 0.05
N LEU A 295 8.25 19.24 -0.13
CA LEU A 295 9.17 19.44 -1.25
C LEU A 295 10.35 18.47 -1.21
N ASP A 296 10.94 18.24 -0.03
CA ASP A 296 12.03 17.27 0.13
C ASP A 296 11.54 15.85 -0.19
N ASN A 297 10.30 15.51 0.16
CA ASN A 297 9.66 14.26 -0.26
C ASN A 297 9.45 14.16 -1.76
N LEU A 298 9.01 15.26 -2.39
CA LEU A 298 8.87 15.34 -3.85
C LEU A 298 10.23 15.07 -4.54
N TYR A 299 11.32 15.63 -4.03
CA TYR A 299 12.67 15.37 -4.53
C TYR A 299 13.10 13.91 -4.36
N TYR A 300 12.73 13.28 -3.25
CA TYR A 300 12.96 11.85 -3.04
C TYR A 300 12.25 11.02 -4.12
N TRP A 301 10.99 11.33 -4.43
CA TRP A 301 10.20 10.65 -5.44
C TRP A 301 10.40 11.13 -6.87
N ARG A 302 11.43 11.94 -7.16
CA ARG A 302 11.63 12.58 -8.47
C ARG A 302 11.51 11.63 -9.67
N ASP A 303 12.02 10.41 -9.55
CA ASP A 303 12.04 9.44 -10.64
C ASP A 303 10.64 8.84 -10.95
N HIS A 304 9.64 9.10 -10.11
CA HIS A 304 8.23 8.76 -10.34
C HIS A 304 7.46 9.83 -11.12
N TYR A 305 8.10 10.95 -11.45
CA TYR A 305 7.49 12.04 -12.18
C TYR A 305 8.11 12.18 -13.57
N SER A 306 7.30 12.60 -14.54
CA SER A 306 7.86 13.21 -15.75
C SER A 306 8.57 14.51 -15.37
N THR A 307 9.59 14.90 -16.13
CA THR A 307 10.32 16.16 -15.89
C THR A 307 9.38 17.36 -15.79
N GLU A 308 8.35 17.41 -16.64
CA GLU A 308 7.34 18.48 -16.67
C GLU A 308 6.46 18.48 -15.42
N LYS A 309 5.97 17.30 -15.01
CA LYS A 309 5.13 17.15 -13.81
C LYS A 309 5.93 17.50 -12.54
N PHE A 310 7.18 17.03 -12.45
CA PHE A 310 8.08 17.36 -11.35
C PHE A 310 8.33 18.86 -11.25
N GLN A 311 8.62 19.54 -12.36
CA GLN A 311 8.84 20.98 -12.38
C GLN A 311 7.59 21.76 -11.95
N SER A 312 6.41 21.33 -12.39
CA SER A 312 5.14 21.93 -12.00
C SER A 312 4.89 21.79 -10.49
N GLU A 313 5.03 20.58 -9.94
CA GLU A 313 4.78 20.32 -8.51
C GLU A 313 5.83 20.96 -7.60
N ALA A 314 7.10 20.98 -8.03
CA ALA A 314 8.17 21.64 -7.29
C ALA A 314 7.99 23.16 -7.29
N LEU A 315 7.49 23.74 -8.38
CA LEU A 315 7.15 25.16 -8.44
C LEU A 315 5.97 25.47 -7.54
N ASP A 316 4.89 24.70 -7.61
CA ASP A 316 3.71 24.88 -6.76
C ASP A 316 4.05 24.75 -5.27
N SER A 317 4.83 23.74 -4.88
CA SER A 317 5.27 23.55 -3.49
C SER A 317 6.13 24.72 -3.00
N LYS A 318 7.06 25.22 -3.84
CA LYS A 318 7.86 26.41 -3.52
C LYS A 318 7.02 27.67 -3.43
N GLU A 319 6.07 27.85 -4.33
CA GLU A 319 5.17 28.99 -4.31
C GLU A 319 4.26 28.97 -3.08
N ARG A 320 3.75 27.80 -2.67
CA ARG A 320 2.99 27.63 -1.43
C ARG A 320 3.83 28.02 -0.23
N GLY A 321 5.05 27.50 -0.09
CA GLY A 321 5.97 27.88 1.00
C GLY A 321 6.31 29.38 1.01
N LEU A 322 6.60 29.97 -0.15
CA LEU A 322 6.93 31.40 -0.29
C LEU A 322 5.74 32.32 -0.02
N ARG A 323 4.52 31.92 -0.42
CA ARG A 323 3.29 32.69 -0.15
C ARG A 323 3.04 32.80 1.35
N GLN A 324 3.34 31.75 2.13
CA GLN A 324 3.20 31.81 3.58
C GLN A 324 4.21 32.79 4.21
N ILE A 325 5.47 32.80 3.77
CA ILE A 325 6.51 33.70 4.34
C ILE A 325 6.19 35.19 4.12
N HIS A 326 5.39 35.53 3.09
CA HIS A 326 5.10 36.91 2.69
C HIS A 326 3.65 37.37 2.93
N SER A 327 2.78 36.49 3.43
CA SER A 327 1.44 36.81 3.94
C SER A 327 1.49 37.08 5.44
#